data_AF-A0A847PPS0-F1
#
_entry.id   AF-A0A847PPS0-F1
#
_cell.length_a   1.000
_cell.length_b   1.000
_cell.length_c   1.000
_cell.angle_alpha   90.00
_cell.angle_beta   90.00
_cell.angle_gamma   90.00
#
_symmetry.space_group_name_H-M   'P 1'
#
loop_
_entity.id
_entity.type
_entity.pdbx_description
1 polymer ?
#
loop_
_entity_poly.entity_id
_entity_poly.type
_entity_poly.pdbx_seq_one_letter_code
_entity_poly.pdbx_strand_id
1 'polypeptide(L)'
;MQNNQQSFGVLAGNLLSYLQRLNYQHRTIEAYRYRLRHLSKMLPNGDDSIYNHEAWEFIVSQLEENKTWTVIETYRRALLQTADAVFELQNTGTLEIHHRTRRNCKKPDVLLLPEIAEHLKTLEEKGYQAHTLYEYRTHLVKFQEYLASRHTSIAAITNSEIFGFINSLSGYSEPLRYRTICCFRVFLRYLHESSVLEMNYSILIPRMKIHTNEKIP
;
A
#
# COMPACT_ATOMS: atom_id res chain seq x y z
N MET A 1 26.08 -6.86 19.89
CA MET A 1 26.22 -7.12 18.43
C MET A 1 26.73 -5.82 17.81
N GLN A 2 27.88 -5.85 17.13
CA GLN A 2 28.58 -4.65 16.66
C GLN A 2 27.76 -3.93 15.58
N ASN A 3 27.46 -2.67 15.83
CA ASN A 3 26.68 -1.79 14.96
C ASN A 3 27.59 -1.36 13.79
N ASN A 4 27.64 -2.14 12.72
CA ASN A 4 28.49 -1.84 11.56
C ASN A 4 27.81 -0.74 10.73
N GLN A 5 27.97 0.51 11.16
CA GLN A 5 27.39 1.67 10.51
C GLN A 5 28.11 1.92 9.18
N GLN A 6 27.40 1.77 8.06
CA GLN A 6 27.93 1.97 6.71
C GLN A 6 27.51 3.33 6.15
N SER A 7 28.27 3.86 5.19
CA SER A 7 27.86 5.07 4.48
C SER A 7 26.68 4.78 3.55
N PHE A 8 25.87 5.81 3.30
CA PHE A 8 24.70 5.72 2.44
C PHE A 8 25.05 5.25 1.03
N GLY A 9 26.17 5.72 0.46
CA GLY A 9 26.63 5.33 -0.88
C GLY A 9 26.95 3.84 -0.98
N VAL A 10 27.58 3.27 0.05
CA VAL A 10 27.86 1.82 0.13
C VAL A 10 26.56 1.03 0.19
N LEU A 11 25.61 1.45 1.03
CA LEU A 11 24.33 0.78 1.19
C LEU A 11 23.44 0.90 -0.07
N ALA A 12 23.46 2.07 -0.73
CA ALA A 12 22.80 2.30 -2.00
C ALA A 12 23.35 1.38 -3.10
N GLY A 13 24.69 1.23 -3.17
CA GLY A 13 25.35 0.26 -4.04
C GLY A 13 24.93 -1.17 -3.76
N ASN A 14 24.94 -1.57 -2.48
CA ASN A 14 24.55 -2.90 -2.03
C ASN A 14 23.09 -3.21 -2.40
N LEU A 15 22.17 -2.26 -2.20
CA LEU A 15 20.76 -2.40 -2.59
C LEU A 15 20.62 -2.62 -4.10
N LEU A 16 21.34 -1.86 -4.92
CA LEU A 16 21.27 -2.01 -6.38
C LEU A 16 21.82 -3.36 -6.84
N SER A 17 22.96 -3.80 -6.29
CA SER A 17 23.52 -5.13 -6.57
C SER A 17 22.59 -6.25 -6.10
N TYR A 18 21.91 -6.06 -4.97
CA TYR A 18 20.92 -7.00 -4.45
C TYR A 18 19.72 -7.12 -5.41
N LEU A 19 19.17 -5.99 -5.87
CA LEU A 19 18.06 -5.99 -6.85
C LEU A 19 18.46 -6.63 -8.18
N GLN A 20 19.71 -6.42 -8.64
CA GLN A 20 20.25 -7.08 -9.83
C GLN A 20 20.32 -8.60 -9.65
N ARG A 21 20.82 -9.07 -8.50
CA ARG A 21 20.90 -10.50 -8.17
C ARG A 21 19.53 -11.18 -8.14
N LEU A 22 18.50 -10.45 -7.75
CA LEU A 22 17.11 -10.91 -7.78
C LEU A 22 16.43 -10.81 -9.17
N ASN A 23 17.18 -10.49 -10.23
CA ASN A 23 16.66 -10.36 -11.60
C ASN A 23 15.53 -9.33 -11.76
N TYR A 24 15.58 -8.22 -11.00
CA TYR A 24 14.64 -7.12 -11.22
C TYR A 24 14.82 -6.52 -12.62
N GLN A 25 13.71 -6.08 -13.22
CA GLN A 25 13.74 -5.41 -14.53
C GLN A 25 14.63 -4.16 -14.48
N HIS A 26 15.38 -3.93 -15.56
CA HIS A 26 16.27 -2.77 -15.69
C HIS A 26 15.57 -1.44 -15.38
N ARG A 27 14.34 -1.25 -15.87
CA ARG A 27 13.51 -0.06 -15.58
C ARG A 27 13.28 0.15 -14.08
N THR A 28 13.10 -0.92 -13.31
CA THR A 28 12.92 -0.84 -11.86
C THR A 28 14.22 -0.45 -11.16
N ILE A 29 15.34 -1.04 -11.58
CA ILE A 29 16.66 -0.71 -11.05
C ILE A 29 16.98 0.77 -11.30
N GLU A 30 16.73 1.29 -12.50
CA GLU A 30 16.92 2.71 -12.81
C GLU A 30 16.02 3.64 -11.98
N ALA A 31 14.77 3.23 -11.71
CA ALA A 31 13.91 3.97 -10.80
C ALA A 31 14.46 4.00 -9.36
N TYR A 32 15.06 2.91 -8.88
CA TYR A 32 15.78 2.90 -7.60
C TYR A 32 17.00 3.81 -7.64
N ARG A 33 17.84 3.78 -8.69
CA ARG A 33 18.99 4.68 -8.85
C ARG A 33 18.60 6.16 -8.77
N TYR A 34 17.51 6.54 -9.43
CA TYR A 34 17.03 7.92 -9.39
C TYR A 34 16.63 8.34 -7.98
N ARG A 35 15.88 7.48 -7.27
CA ARG A 35 15.46 7.73 -5.88
C ARG A 35 16.62 7.76 -4.91
N LEU A 36 17.58 6.84 -5.02
CA LEU A 36 18.78 6.83 -4.18
C LEU A 36 19.62 8.11 -4.36
N ARG A 37 19.80 8.57 -5.61
CA ARG A 37 20.44 9.88 -5.86
C ARG A 37 19.67 11.04 -5.25
N HIS A 38 18.34 10.95 -5.21
CA HIS A 38 17.53 11.99 -4.57
C HIS A 38 17.71 11.96 -3.04
N LEU A 39 17.63 10.80 -2.41
CA LEU A 39 17.84 10.63 -0.98
C LEU A 39 19.25 11.05 -0.56
N SER A 40 20.27 10.70 -1.34
CA SER A 40 21.65 11.17 -1.14
C SER A 40 21.72 12.69 -1.04
N LYS A 41 21.11 13.41 -1.98
CA LYS A 41 21.06 14.89 -1.95
C LYS A 41 20.34 15.48 -0.74
N MET A 42 19.47 14.71 -0.08
CA MET A 42 18.79 15.16 1.13
C MET A 42 19.71 15.04 2.34
N LEU A 43 20.61 14.07 2.36
CA LEU A 43 21.48 13.81 3.51
C LEU A 43 22.58 14.89 3.64
N PRO A 44 22.99 15.25 4.87
CA PRO A 44 23.94 16.34 5.11
C PRO A 44 25.29 16.18 4.39
N ASN A 45 25.80 14.95 4.31
CA ASN A 45 27.08 14.62 3.68
C ASN A 45 26.90 13.76 2.42
N GLY A 46 25.71 13.75 1.82
CA GLY A 46 25.45 12.96 0.62
C GLY A 46 25.69 11.45 0.83
N ASP A 47 26.37 10.84 -0.14
CA ASP A 47 26.75 9.43 -0.14
C ASP A 47 27.70 9.05 1.01
N ASP A 48 28.45 10.01 1.57
CA ASP A 48 29.39 9.78 2.67
C ASP A 48 28.69 9.81 4.05
N SER A 49 27.42 10.19 4.09
CA SER A 49 26.64 10.20 5.32
C SER A 49 26.55 8.79 5.89
N ILE A 50 26.90 8.64 7.17
CA ILE A 50 26.61 7.41 7.90
C ILE A 50 25.09 7.23 7.91
N TYR A 51 24.62 6.13 7.35
CA TYR A 51 23.20 5.82 7.38
C TYR A 51 22.93 5.06 8.67
N ASN A 52 22.16 5.63 9.57
CA ASN A 52 21.74 5.02 10.82
C ASN A 52 20.29 5.47 11.09
N HIS A 53 19.74 5.14 12.24
CA HIS A 53 18.37 5.52 12.58
C HIS A 53 18.14 7.04 12.51
N GLU A 54 19.10 7.83 12.99
CA GLU A 54 19.02 9.30 12.97
C GLU A 54 19.01 9.85 11.53
N ALA A 55 19.86 9.31 10.64
CA ALA A 55 19.85 9.69 9.23
C ALA A 55 18.55 9.28 8.51
N TRP A 56 17.96 8.15 8.91
CA TRP A 56 16.65 7.72 8.41
C TRP A 56 15.52 8.65 8.90
N GLU A 57 15.45 8.95 10.20
CA GLU A 57 14.47 9.89 10.78
C GLU A 57 14.60 11.29 10.17
N PHE A 58 15.82 11.72 9.90
CA PHE A 58 16.08 12.98 9.20
C PHE A 58 15.45 12.97 7.79
N ILE A 59 15.61 11.90 7.01
CA ILE A 59 14.96 11.78 5.69
C ILE A 59 13.43 11.79 5.83
N VAL A 60 12.88 11.05 6.80
CA VAL A 60 11.42 10.98 7.02
C VAL A 60 10.86 12.36 7.35
N SER A 61 11.46 13.08 8.30
CA SER A 61 11.02 14.44 8.66
C SER A 61 11.11 15.40 7.48
N GLN A 62 12.21 15.37 6.71
CA GLN A 62 12.34 16.17 5.49
C GLN A 62 11.30 15.82 4.42
N LEU A 63 10.84 14.56 4.32
CA LEU A 63 9.80 14.15 3.36
C LEU A 63 8.37 14.43 3.87
N GLU A 64 8.17 14.66 5.16
CA GLU A 64 6.88 14.98 5.77
C GLU A 64 6.64 16.49 5.88
N GLU A 65 7.66 17.27 6.22
CA GLU A 65 7.58 18.73 6.39
C GLU A 65 7.57 19.49 5.06
N ASN A 66 8.21 18.93 4.04
CA ASN A 66 8.48 19.62 2.77
C ASN A 66 7.29 19.54 1.80
N LYS A 67 6.20 20.24 2.15
CA LYS A 67 4.97 20.40 1.35
C LYS A 67 5.17 21.22 0.06
N THR A 68 6.35 21.81 -0.15
CA THR A 68 6.65 22.73 -1.26
C THR A 68 7.12 22.02 -2.53
N TRP A 69 7.47 20.73 -2.45
CA TRP A 69 7.70 19.95 -3.66
C TRP A 69 6.34 19.50 -4.20
N THR A 70 6.03 19.97 -5.41
CA THR A 70 5.00 19.42 -6.32
C THR A 70 5.32 17.97 -6.75
N VAL A 71 5.94 17.19 -5.88
CA VAL A 71 6.15 15.76 -6.02
C VAL A 71 4.80 15.09 -5.80
N ILE A 72 4.32 14.41 -6.84
CA ILE A 72 3.13 13.57 -6.74
C ILE A 72 3.32 12.65 -5.54
N GLU A 73 2.33 12.58 -4.64
CA GLU A 73 2.30 11.73 -3.43
C GLU A 73 2.84 10.30 -3.66
N THR A 74 2.70 9.78 -4.89
CA THR A 74 3.26 8.50 -5.32
C THR A 74 4.79 8.45 -5.35
N TYR A 75 5.47 9.50 -5.79
CA TYR A 75 6.94 9.57 -5.81
C TYR A 75 7.50 9.85 -4.41
N ARG A 76 6.82 10.65 -3.58
CA ARG A 76 7.15 10.81 -2.15
C ARG A 76 7.13 9.47 -1.40
N ARG A 77 6.06 8.68 -1.57
CA ARG A 77 5.97 7.32 -1.04
C ARG A 77 7.08 6.42 -1.57
N ALA A 78 7.40 6.54 -2.86
CA ALA A 78 8.47 5.76 -3.47
C ALA A 78 9.86 6.09 -2.89
N LEU A 79 10.08 7.34 -2.46
CA LEU A 79 11.30 7.76 -1.76
C LEU A 79 11.37 7.20 -0.34
N LEU A 80 10.29 7.32 0.45
CA LEU A 80 10.20 6.72 1.80
C LEU A 80 10.47 5.22 1.76
N GLN A 81 9.83 4.51 0.82
CA GLN A 81 10.07 3.07 0.63
C GLN A 81 11.53 2.75 0.28
N THR A 82 12.19 3.62 -0.48
CA THR A 82 13.61 3.43 -0.82
C THR A 82 14.50 3.66 0.40
N ALA A 83 14.17 4.64 1.25
CA ALA A 83 14.88 4.91 2.51
C ALA A 83 14.74 3.72 3.48
N ASP A 84 13.53 3.20 3.64
CA ASP A 84 13.27 2.00 4.45
C ASP A 84 14.07 0.80 3.96
N ALA A 85 14.15 0.59 2.64
CA ALA A 85 14.91 -0.50 2.04
C ALA A 85 16.40 -0.45 2.41
N VAL A 86 17.00 0.73 2.33
CA VAL A 86 18.42 0.94 2.66
C VAL A 86 18.66 0.70 4.15
N PHE A 87 17.76 1.18 5.01
CA PHE A 87 17.85 1.02 6.46
C PHE A 87 17.69 -0.45 6.89
N GLU A 88 16.72 -1.15 6.31
CA GLU A 88 16.47 -2.55 6.56
C GLU A 88 17.67 -3.41 6.14
N LEU A 89 18.18 -3.22 4.91
CA LEU A 89 19.34 -3.95 4.40
C LEU A 89 20.55 -3.83 5.33
N GLN A 90 20.75 -2.66 5.93
CA GLN A 90 21.83 -2.43 6.88
C GLN A 90 21.64 -3.18 8.20
N ASN A 91 20.40 -3.20 8.72
CA ASN A 91 20.11 -3.78 10.03
C ASN A 91 20.04 -5.31 10.01
N THR A 92 19.54 -5.90 8.92
CA THR A 92 19.27 -7.34 8.83
C THR A 92 20.24 -8.06 7.89
N GLY A 93 20.97 -7.34 7.02
CA GLY A 93 21.82 -7.92 5.98
C GLY A 93 21.04 -8.56 4.82
N THR A 94 19.71 -8.57 4.90
CA THR A 94 18.80 -9.11 3.89
C THR A 94 17.64 -8.14 3.71
N LEU A 95 17.32 -7.75 2.50
CA LEU A 95 16.00 -7.15 2.27
C LEU A 95 14.97 -8.28 2.37
N GLU A 96 14.31 -8.40 3.52
CA GLU A 96 12.97 -8.98 3.52
C GLU A 96 12.13 -7.92 2.84
N ILE A 97 11.98 -7.96 1.51
CA ILE A 97 11.20 -6.97 0.75
C ILE A 97 9.73 -7.08 1.18
N HIS A 98 9.42 -6.52 2.34
CA HIS A 98 8.13 -6.28 2.95
C HIS A 98 7.71 -4.85 2.61
N HIS A 99 8.19 -4.31 1.49
CA HIS A 99 7.51 -3.25 0.76
C HIS A 99 6.15 -3.80 0.33
N ARG A 100 5.14 -3.62 1.19
CA ARG A 100 3.74 -3.95 0.93
C ARG A 100 3.39 -3.68 -0.53
N THR A 101 3.22 -4.77 -1.29
CA THR A 101 2.20 -4.92 -2.34
C THR A 101 1.76 -3.62 -2.97
N ARG A 102 2.39 -3.20 -4.07
CA ARG A 102 1.73 -2.44 -5.15
C ARG A 102 2.66 -2.27 -6.34
N ARG A 103 2.19 -2.79 -7.48
CA ARG A 103 2.75 -2.74 -8.84
C ARG A 103 3.59 -3.98 -9.16
N ASN A 104 2.88 -4.96 -9.72
CA ASN A 104 3.38 -6.14 -10.40
C ASN A 104 3.91 -7.30 -9.55
N CYS A 105 3.30 -7.55 -8.39
CA CYS A 105 3.17 -8.94 -7.98
C CYS A 105 2.24 -9.60 -9.00
N LYS A 106 2.78 -10.46 -9.85
CA LYS A 106 2.02 -11.66 -10.26
C LYS A 106 1.48 -12.23 -8.95
N LYS A 107 0.15 -12.15 -8.77
CA LYS A 107 -0.68 -12.68 -7.67
C LYS A 107 -0.05 -12.63 -6.26
N PRO A 108 -0.69 -12.00 -5.27
CA PRO A 108 -0.75 -12.69 -3.99
C PRO A 108 -1.49 -14.00 -4.27
N ASP A 109 -0.84 -15.14 -4.05
CA ASP A 109 -1.50 -16.43 -3.76
C ASP A 109 -2.27 -16.34 -2.42
N VAL A 110 -2.88 -15.19 -2.13
CA VAL A 110 -3.91 -15.10 -1.11
C VAL A 110 -5.12 -15.76 -1.74
N LEU A 111 -5.39 -16.98 -1.28
CA LEU A 111 -6.66 -17.65 -1.50
C LEU A 111 -7.75 -16.68 -1.09
N LEU A 112 -8.50 -16.19 -2.08
CA LEU A 112 -9.65 -15.35 -1.81
C LEU A 112 -10.67 -16.17 -1.05
N LEU A 113 -11.35 -15.55 -0.10
CA LEU A 113 -12.56 -16.13 0.45
C LEU A 113 -13.54 -16.43 -0.70
N PRO A 114 -14.25 -17.58 -0.67
CA PRO A 114 -15.14 -18.01 -1.76
C PRO A 114 -16.13 -16.92 -2.18
N GLU A 115 -16.64 -16.16 -1.21
CA GLU A 115 -17.60 -15.09 -1.43
C GLU A 115 -17.00 -13.91 -2.21
N ILE A 116 -15.72 -13.59 -1.97
CA ILE A 116 -15.01 -12.55 -2.73
C ILE A 116 -14.73 -13.05 -4.15
N ALA A 117 -14.31 -14.31 -4.31
CA ALA A 117 -14.03 -14.89 -5.61
C ALA A 117 -15.30 -14.92 -6.49
N GLU A 118 -16.42 -15.38 -5.93
CA GLU A 118 -17.69 -15.44 -6.65
C GLU A 118 -18.21 -14.04 -6.96
N HIS A 119 -18.10 -13.08 -6.04
CA HIS A 119 -18.46 -11.68 -6.32
C HIS A 119 -17.71 -11.13 -7.53
N LEU A 120 -16.39 -11.31 -7.60
CA LEU A 120 -15.57 -10.85 -8.73
C LEU A 120 -16.01 -11.48 -10.05
N LYS A 121 -16.35 -12.77 -10.03
CA LYS A 121 -16.89 -13.48 -11.18
C LYS A 121 -18.24 -12.90 -11.62
N THR A 122 -19.15 -12.61 -10.68
CA THR A 122 -20.43 -11.97 -11.04
C THR A 122 -20.26 -10.57 -11.65
N LEU A 123 -19.23 -9.83 -11.25
CA LEU A 123 -18.90 -8.53 -11.85
C LEU A 123 -18.32 -8.70 -13.25
N GLU A 124 -17.47 -9.70 -13.45
CA GLU A 124 -16.92 -10.06 -14.76
C GLU A 124 -18.04 -10.44 -15.75
N GLU A 125 -18.99 -11.28 -15.33
CA GLU A 125 -20.18 -11.65 -16.11
C GLU A 125 -21.07 -10.44 -16.45
N LYS A 126 -21.08 -9.41 -15.58
CA LYS A 126 -21.75 -8.12 -15.83
C LYS A 126 -20.97 -7.18 -16.75
N GLY A 127 -19.83 -7.62 -17.31
CA GLY A 127 -19.03 -6.87 -18.27
C GLY A 127 -18.07 -5.83 -17.65
N TYR A 128 -17.71 -5.99 -16.38
CA TYR A 128 -16.74 -5.09 -15.75
C TYR A 128 -15.35 -5.27 -16.38
N GLN A 129 -14.66 -4.15 -16.59
CA GLN A 129 -13.32 -4.16 -17.17
C GLN A 129 -12.30 -4.79 -16.21
N ALA A 130 -11.28 -5.46 -16.76
CA ALA A 130 -10.26 -6.16 -15.98
C ALA A 130 -9.55 -5.25 -14.96
N HIS A 131 -9.32 -3.98 -15.29
CA HIS A 131 -8.73 -3.01 -14.35
C HIS A 131 -9.66 -2.72 -13.15
N THR A 132 -10.97 -2.63 -13.38
CA THR A 132 -11.98 -2.45 -12.34
C THR A 132 -12.05 -3.67 -11.43
N LEU A 133 -12.06 -4.87 -12.00
CA LEU A 133 -12.02 -6.14 -11.24
C LEU A 133 -10.77 -6.23 -10.36
N TYR A 134 -9.62 -5.80 -10.89
CA TYR A 134 -8.37 -5.74 -10.12
C TYR A 134 -8.44 -4.73 -8.97
N GLU A 135 -9.04 -3.56 -9.18
CA GLU A 135 -9.27 -2.59 -8.10
C GLU A 135 -10.19 -3.17 -7.03
N TYR A 136 -11.32 -3.78 -7.42
CA TYR A 136 -12.24 -4.45 -6.48
C TYR A 136 -11.51 -5.52 -5.65
N ARG A 137 -10.77 -6.43 -6.30
CA ARG A 137 -9.96 -7.44 -5.60
C ARG A 137 -9.02 -6.79 -4.58
N THR A 138 -8.32 -5.72 -4.96
CA THR A 138 -7.37 -5.02 -4.08
C THR A 138 -8.05 -4.43 -2.85
N HIS A 139 -9.27 -3.91 -3.00
CA HIS A 139 -10.03 -3.36 -1.87
C HIS A 139 -10.60 -4.46 -0.97
N LEU A 140 -11.10 -5.54 -1.55
CA LEU A 140 -11.72 -6.65 -0.80
C LEU A 140 -10.70 -7.53 -0.07
N VAL A 141 -9.47 -7.67 -0.58
CA VAL A 141 -8.39 -8.36 0.14
C VAL A 141 -8.09 -7.66 1.48
N LYS A 142 -8.15 -6.33 1.54
CA LYS A 142 -7.97 -5.61 2.81
C LYS A 142 -9.05 -5.95 3.84
N PHE A 143 -10.28 -6.18 3.38
CA PHE A 143 -11.37 -6.60 4.25
C PHE A 143 -11.19 -8.04 4.73
N GLN A 144 -10.75 -8.94 3.84
CA GLN A 144 -10.38 -10.30 4.21
C GLN A 144 -9.25 -10.33 5.26
N GLU A 145 -8.20 -9.54 5.08
CA GLU A 145 -7.12 -9.39 6.07
C GLU A 145 -7.63 -8.85 7.41
N TYR A 146 -8.53 -7.86 7.36
CA TYR A 146 -9.18 -7.30 8.54
C TYR A 146 -9.97 -8.36 9.33
N LEU A 147 -10.76 -9.20 8.64
CA LEU A 147 -11.52 -10.29 9.26
C LEU A 147 -10.60 -11.40 9.80
N ALA A 148 -9.56 -11.76 9.06
CA ALA A 148 -8.59 -12.77 9.48
C ALA A 148 -7.89 -12.38 10.78
N SER A 149 -7.51 -11.11 10.94
CA SER A 149 -6.90 -10.59 12.19
C SER A 149 -7.82 -10.66 13.42
N ARG A 150 -9.12 -10.86 13.20
CA ARG A 150 -10.17 -10.97 14.24
C ARG A 150 -10.79 -12.35 14.30
N HIS A 151 -10.24 -13.31 13.55
CA HIS A 151 -10.78 -14.67 13.43
C HIS A 151 -12.29 -14.71 13.12
N THR A 152 -12.78 -13.74 12.35
CA THR A 152 -14.21 -13.61 12.05
C THR A 152 -14.49 -14.13 10.64
N SER A 153 -15.51 -14.97 10.50
CA SER A 153 -16.00 -15.43 9.19
C SER A 153 -16.86 -14.35 8.51
N ILE A 154 -16.85 -14.29 7.17
CA ILE A 154 -17.72 -13.39 6.40
C ILE A 154 -19.19 -13.58 6.79
N ALA A 155 -19.66 -14.83 6.94
CA ALA A 155 -21.05 -15.12 7.30
C ALA A 155 -21.43 -14.67 8.72
N ALA A 156 -20.44 -14.37 9.58
CA ALA A 156 -20.64 -13.99 10.98
C ALA A 156 -20.36 -12.50 11.24
N ILE A 157 -20.18 -11.69 10.20
CA ILE A 157 -19.89 -10.26 10.39
C ILE A 157 -21.07 -9.54 11.04
N THR A 158 -20.73 -8.69 12.00
CA THR A 158 -21.69 -7.86 12.75
C THR A 158 -21.49 -6.38 12.42
N ASN A 159 -22.39 -5.52 12.90
CA ASN A 159 -22.22 -4.08 12.83
C ASN A 159 -20.85 -3.61 13.38
N SER A 160 -20.36 -4.24 14.45
CA SER A 160 -19.07 -3.89 15.05
C SER A 160 -17.92 -4.10 14.06
N GLU A 161 -17.95 -5.19 13.30
CA GLU A 161 -16.92 -5.48 12.30
C GLU A 161 -17.00 -4.56 11.08
N ILE A 162 -18.20 -4.18 10.66
CA ILE A 162 -18.39 -3.20 9.60
C ILE A 162 -17.80 -1.85 10.01
N PHE A 163 -18.16 -1.34 11.20
CA PHE A 163 -17.64 -0.05 11.69
C PHE A 163 -16.14 -0.10 11.98
N GLY A 164 -15.65 -1.20 12.56
CA GLY A 164 -14.24 -1.42 12.82
C GLY A 164 -13.41 -1.40 11.54
N PHE A 165 -13.90 -2.03 10.47
CA PHE A 165 -13.23 -1.98 9.16
C PHE A 165 -13.22 -0.56 8.61
N ILE A 166 -14.34 0.16 8.61
CA ILE A 166 -14.40 1.56 8.14
C ILE A 166 -13.42 2.44 8.92
N ASN A 167 -13.37 2.29 10.24
CA ASN A 167 -12.46 3.06 11.10
C ASN A 167 -10.99 2.74 10.83
N SER A 168 -10.67 1.48 10.49
CA SER A 168 -9.32 1.10 10.06
C SER A 168 -8.87 1.81 8.79
N LEU A 169 -9.81 2.38 8.01
CA LEU A 169 -9.49 3.13 6.80
C LEU A 169 -9.09 4.60 7.03
N SER A 170 -9.16 5.09 8.27
CA SER A 170 -8.88 6.49 8.63
C SER A 170 -7.48 6.97 8.22
N GLY A 171 -6.47 6.10 8.29
CA GLY A 171 -5.09 6.40 7.88
C GLY A 171 -4.84 6.40 6.36
N TYR A 172 -5.83 6.06 5.52
CA TYR A 172 -5.68 6.14 4.07
C TYR A 172 -6.11 7.51 3.52
N SER A 173 -5.53 7.86 2.37
CA SER A 173 -5.92 9.05 1.62
C SER A 173 -7.41 9.02 1.28
N GLU A 174 -8.02 10.20 1.22
CA GLU A 174 -9.46 10.36 0.98
C GLU A 174 -9.93 9.68 -0.33
N PRO A 175 -9.24 9.78 -1.47
CA PRO A 175 -9.64 9.06 -2.68
C PRO A 175 -9.60 7.53 -2.52
N LEU A 176 -8.60 7.02 -1.79
CA LEU A 176 -8.47 5.58 -1.56
C LEU A 176 -9.55 5.07 -0.60
N ARG A 177 -9.86 5.85 0.45
CA ARG A 177 -10.95 5.58 1.38
C ARG A 177 -12.28 5.57 0.64
N TYR A 178 -12.53 6.56 -0.21
CA TYR A 178 -13.70 6.63 -1.09
C TYR A 178 -13.88 5.40 -1.96
N ARG A 179 -12.85 5.03 -2.73
CA ARG A 179 -12.93 3.85 -3.61
C ARG A 179 -13.17 2.56 -2.81
N THR A 180 -12.47 2.42 -1.68
CA THR A 180 -12.62 1.25 -0.80
C THR A 180 -14.05 1.15 -0.25
N ILE A 181 -14.61 2.25 0.27
CA ILE A 181 -15.97 2.29 0.82
C ILE A 181 -17.03 2.04 -0.26
N CYS A 182 -16.86 2.62 -1.45
CA CYS A 182 -17.77 2.37 -2.58
C CYS A 182 -17.76 0.90 -3.02
N CYS A 183 -16.58 0.31 -3.18
CA CYS A 183 -16.41 -1.11 -3.48
C CYS A 183 -17.02 -1.99 -2.39
N PHE A 184 -16.73 -1.68 -1.13
CA PHE A 184 -17.22 -2.44 0.02
C PHE A 184 -18.76 -2.44 0.11
N ARG A 185 -19.40 -1.29 -0.15
CA ARG A 185 -20.87 -1.20 -0.20
C ARG A 185 -21.48 -2.11 -1.26
N VAL A 186 -20.88 -2.18 -2.44
CA VAL A 186 -21.35 -3.06 -3.52
C VAL A 186 -21.19 -4.53 -3.12
N PHE A 187 -20.08 -4.87 -2.48
CA PHE A 187 -19.85 -6.23 -1.99
C PHE A 187 -20.82 -6.64 -0.87
N LEU A 188 -21.07 -5.80 0.13
CA LEU A 188 -22.04 -6.10 1.19
C LEU A 188 -23.46 -6.30 0.65
N ARG A 189 -23.82 -5.57 -0.40
CA ARG A 189 -25.10 -5.77 -1.09
C ARG A 189 -25.15 -7.14 -1.76
N TYR A 190 -24.10 -7.50 -2.48
CA TYR A 190 -23.96 -8.81 -3.12
C TYR A 190 -24.07 -9.95 -2.08
N LEU A 191 -23.42 -9.82 -0.92
CA LEU A 191 -23.47 -10.84 0.13
C LEU A 191 -24.90 -11.05 0.65
N HIS A 192 -25.67 -9.97 0.82
CA HIS A 192 -27.08 -10.07 1.19
C HIS A 192 -27.94 -10.65 0.07
N GLU A 193 -27.78 -10.17 -1.17
CA GLU A 193 -28.51 -10.69 -2.34
C GLU A 193 -28.23 -12.18 -2.59
N SER A 194 -27.04 -12.66 -2.22
CA SER A 194 -26.63 -14.07 -2.32
C SER A 194 -26.95 -14.89 -1.07
N SER A 195 -27.69 -14.33 -0.10
CA SER A 195 -28.06 -14.98 1.17
C SER A 195 -26.89 -15.43 2.04
N VAL A 196 -25.68 -14.89 1.82
CA VAL A 196 -24.53 -15.09 2.73
C VAL A 196 -24.74 -14.33 4.04
N LEU A 197 -25.37 -13.16 3.94
CA LEU A 197 -25.71 -12.32 5.09
C LEU A 197 -27.22 -12.16 5.16
N GLU A 198 -27.78 -12.40 6.34
CA GLU A 198 -29.20 -12.18 6.60
C GLU A 198 -29.55 -10.68 6.55
N MET A 199 -28.66 -9.82 7.04
CA MET A 199 -28.88 -8.37 7.08
C MET A 199 -28.16 -7.65 5.94
N ASN A 200 -28.85 -6.70 5.31
CA ASN A 200 -28.27 -5.85 4.28
C ASN A 200 -27.42 -4.72 4.89
N TYR A 201 -26.17 -5.02 5.27
CA TYR A 201 -25.27 -4.00 5.83
C TYR A 201 -24.84 -2.91 4.84
N SER A 202 -25.13 -3.05 3.53
CA SER A 202 -24.80 -2.00 2.55
C SER A 202 -25.52 -0.67 2.83
N ILE A 203 -26.65 -0.71 3.56
CA ILE A 203 -27.42 0.47 3.94
C ILE A 203 -26.73 1.29 5.04
N LEU A 204 -25.85 0.66 5.83
CA LEU A 204 -25.10 1.32 6.90
C LEU A 204 -23.89 2.09 6.37
N ILE A 205 -23.51 1.85 5.11
CA ILE A 205 -22.34 2.47 4.50
C ILE A 205 -22.72 3.85 3.95
N PRO A 206 -22.17 4.96 4.50
CA PRO A 206 -22.53 6.29 4.07
C PRO A 206 -22.15 6.52 2.60
N ARG A 207 -22.99 7.27 1.89
CA ARG A 207 -22.66 7.79 0.56
C ARG A 207 -21.67 8.94 0.73
N MET A 208 -20.38 8.62 0.63
CA MET A 208 -19.35 9.66 0.62
C MET A 208 -19.41 10.44 -0.69
N LYS A 209 -19.19 11.75 -0.64
CA LYS A 209 -18.99 12.61 -1.81
C LYS A 209 -17.52 13.03 -1.83
N ILE A 210 -16.82 12.84 -2.95
CA ILE A 210 -15.51 13.47 -3.14
C ILE A 210 -15.79 14.95 -3.36
N HIS A 211 -15.26 15.81 -2.50
CA HIS A 211 -15.22 17.24 -2.79
C HIS A 211 -14.10 17.43 -3.81
N THR A 212 -14.45 17.52 -5.09
CA THR A 212 -13.53 18.10 -6.06
C THR A 212 -13.38 19.55 -5.62
N ASN A 213 -12.19 19.96 -5.18
CA ASN A 213 -11.90 21.36 -4.93
C ASN A 213 -12.33 22.13 -6.18
N GLU A 214 -13.45 22.85 -6.10
CA GLU A 214 -13.87 23.78 -7.13
C GLU A 214 -12.74 24.80 -7.23
N LYS A 215 -12.06 24.82 -8.38
CA LYS A 215 -11.14 25.90 -8.68
C LYS A 215 -12.01 27.13 -8.87
N ILE A 216 -11.89 28.09 -7.96
CA ILE A 216 -12.44 29.43 -8.14
C ILE A 216 -11.80 29.99 -9.42
N PRO A 217 -12.58 30.49 -10.40
CA PRO A 217 -12.09 31.01 -11.67
C PRO A 217 -11.05 32.13 -11.52
#